data_AF-A0AAJ7SN49-F1
#
_entry.id   AF-A0AAJ7SN49-F1
#
_cell.length_a   1.000
_cell.length_b   1.000
_cell.length_c   1.000
_cell.angle_alpha   90.00
_cell.angle_beta   90.00
_cell.angle_gamma   90.00
#
_symmetry.space_group_name_H-M   'P 1'
#
loop_
_entity.id
_entity.type
_entity.pdbx_description
1 polymer ?
#
loop_
_entity_poly.entity_id
_entity_poly.type
_entity_poly.pdbx_seq_one_letter_code
_entity_poly.pdbx_strand_id
1 'polypeptide(L)'
;MAQCALLLIFLLFLRVSAAPDEPRILKIGSVEEHNKTQTFCFTPAKLQLKDIWLTIHVEVKGKNGDVKLLMGHNATEIQQQVSSWHSWMWRRVSSGSRDVYHYFNLANQTCFCVETSGNYEVKVIRTAFSWRLIGILLFGMILFFYAENLSRSATFFYSSGVLLGIVASLLIIIFVVGRFLPKRSSVYAIMVGGWSAALFAMQWTYRHLGELLADHKMYVAGYLATVGFVSFAVCYRLGPVTNERSLHIMTWTLQLLALLFIYNGTQISTISFAMVLVAIAMRLLHYPVSAVTWVCRFADFVEGSPHLSPQEMSLHSQQYSHPWELEDEWYNSFNEDEGEEEAISNHLNHSARQPNQD
;
A
#
# COMPACT_ATOMS: atom_id res chain seq x y z
N MET A 1 16.06 37.51 55.33
CA MET A 1 15.73 36.10 55.67
C MET A 1 15.03 35.35 54.52
N ALA A 2 14.06 35.95 53.81
CA ALA A 2 13.38 35.28 52.69
C ALA A 2 14.27 34.99 51.46
N GLN A 3 15.28 35.81 51.18
CA GLN A 3 16.21 35.60 50.05
C GLN A 3 17.19 34.43 50.28
N CYS A 4 17.60 34.15 51.53
CA CYS A 4 18.41 32.97 51.84
C CYS A 4 17.62 31.67 51.73
N ALA A 5 16.32 31.69 52.04
CA ALA A 5 15.46 30.51 51.92
C ALA A 5 15.23 30.12 50.45
N LEU A 6 15.07 31.09 49.55
CA LEU A 6 14.97 30.85 48.10
C LEU A 6 16.28 30.33 47.49
N LEU A 7 17.43 30.84 47.93
CA LEU A 7 18.75 30.33 47.51
C LEU A 7 19.00 28.91 48.02
N LEU A 8 18.60 28.58 49.25
CA LEU A 8 18.71 27.21 49.77
C LEU A 8 17.76 26.25 49.06
N ILE A 9 16.54 26.67 48.72
CA ILE A 9 15.63 25.86 47.90
C ILE A 9 16.20 25.65 46.48
N PHE A 10 16.75 26.70 45.86
CA PHE A 10 17.39 26.61 44.54
C PHE A 10 18.66 25.73 44.55
N LEU A 11 19.46 25.78 45.63
CA LEU A 11 20.63 24.93 45.82
C LEU A 11 20.26 23.49 46.20
N LEU A 12 19.12 23.27 46.88
CA LEU A 12 18.56 21.94 47.13
C LEU A 12 18.00 21.32 45.84
N PHE A 13 17.39 22.12 44.95
CA PHE A 13 17.01 21.68 43.59
C PHE A 13 18.23 21.34 42.72
N LEU A 14 19.34 22.08 42.86
CA LEU A 14 20.60 21.79 42.18
C LEU A 14 21.28 20.50 42.68
N ARG A 15 21.04 20.07 43.94
CA ARG A 15 21.61 18.84 44.50
C ARG A 15 20.86 17.56 44.15
N VAL A 16 19.68 17.63 43.53
CA VAL A 16 18.95 16.44 43.04
C VAL A 16 19.14 16.26 41.53
N SER A 17 20.33 16.58 41.01
CA SER A 17 20.78 15.93 39.78
C SER A 17 21.55 14.69 40.20
N ALA A 18 20.82 13.57 40.35
CA ALA A 18 21.43 12.26 40.51
C ALA A 18 22.51 12.08 39.43
N ALA A 19 23.67 11.59 39.84
CA ALA A 19 24.75 11.24 38.92
C ALA A 19 24.20 10.31 37.83
N PRO A 20 24.56 10.53 36.55
CA PRO A 20 23.99 9.77 35.45
C PRO A 20 24.44 8.31 35.55
N ASP A 21 23.47 7.39 35.58
CA ASP A 21 23.76 5.97 35.34
C ASP A 21 24.31 5.84 33.91
N GLU A 22 25.44 5.15 33.78
CA GLU A 22 26.08 4.88 32.49
C GLU A 22 25.11 4.11 31.58
N PRO A 23 24.97 4.49 30.28
CA PRO A 23 23.99 3.85 29.40
C PRO A 23 24.33 2.37 29.22
N ARG A 24 23.37 1.50 29.56
CA ARG A 24 23.56 0.04 29.41
C ARG A 24 23.39 -0.37 27.96
N ILE A 25 24.35 -1.16 27.48
CA ILE A 25 24.31 -1.73 26.13
C ILE A 25 23.44 -2.98 26.17
N LEU A 26 22.34 -2.97 25.44
CA LEU A 26 21.46 -4.13 25.33
C LEU A 26 22.04 -5.18 24.39
N LYS A 27 22.04 -6.44 24.84
CA LYS A 27 22.39 -7.59 24.00
C LYS A 27 21.12 -8.18 23.38
N ILE A 28 21.24 -8.68 22.15
CA ILE A 28 20.12 -9.34 21.47
C ILE A 28 19.73 -10.62 22.23
N GLY A 29 18.43 -10.78 22.52
CA GLY A 29 17.88 -11.97 23.18
C GLY A 29 18.00 -12.00 24.71
N SER A 30 18.58 -10.97 25.35
CA SER A 30 18.55 -10.85 26.80
C SER A 30 17.18 -10.34 27.27
N VAL A 31 16.69 -10.95 28.35
CA VAL A 31 15.54 -10.47 29.11
C VAL A 31 16.09 -9.91 30.41
N GLU A 32 15.90 -8.60 30.63
CA GLU A 32 16.31 -7.94 31.87
C GLU A 32 15.10 -7.31 32.57
N GLU A 33 14.98 -7.56 33.88
CA GLU A 33 13.95 -6.96 34.72
C GLU A 33 14.55 -5.81 35.52
N HIS A 34 13.93 -4.63 35.43
CA HIS A 34 14.39 -3.42 36.08
C HIS A 34 13.22 -2.71 36.79
N ASN A 35 13.56 -1.98 37.84
CA ASN A 35 12.60 -1.28 38.71
C ASN A 35 12.83 0.24 38.77
N LYS A 36 13.87 0.74 38.10
CA LYS A 36 14.24 2.16 38.06
C LYS A 36 14.27 2.66 36.63
N THR A 37 14.10 3.96 36.44
CA THR A 37 14.25 4.59 35.13
C THR A 37 15.67 4.41 34.62
N GLN A 38 15.84 3.73 33.50
CA GLN A 38 17.15 3.48 32.90
C GLN A 38 17.17 3.80 31.41
N THR A 39 18.34 4.24 30.95
CA THR A 39 18.63 4.48 29.54
C THR A 39 19.37 3.29 28.96
N PHE A 40 18.80 2.74 27.89
CA PHE A 40 19.37 1.65 27.13
C PHE A 40 19.83 2.15 25.76
N CYS A 41 20.99 1.70 25.32
CA CYS A 41 21.51 2.00 23.99
C CYS A 41 21.73 0.72 23.19
N PHE A 42 21.37 0.78 21.91
CA PHE A 42 21.59 -0.28 20.96
C PHE A 42 22.60 0.16 19.90
N THR A 43 23.72 -0.54 19.84
CA THR A 43 24.79 -0.29 18.86
C THR A 43 24.60 -1.22 17.65
N PRO A 44 24.58 -0.70 16.42
CA PRO A 44 24.39 -1.54 15.24
C PRO A 44 25.59 -2.49 15.04
N ALA A 45 25.30 -3.76 14.76
CA ALA A 45 26.30 -4.72 14.30
C ALA A 45 26.63 -4.46 12.82
N LYS A 46 27.78 -4.98 12.34
CA LYS A 46 28.14 -4.92 10.91
C LYS A 46 27.04 -5.57 10.07
N LEU A 47 26.39 -4.80 9.20
CA LEU A 47 25.29 -5.26 8.36
C LEU A 47 25.80 -6.23 7.29
N GLN A 48 25.14 -7.39 7.16
CA GLN A 48 25.35 -8.33 6.05
C GLN A 48 24.11 -8.35 5.13
N LEU A 49 24.26 -8.83 3.89
CA LEU A 49 23.15 -8.90 2.91
C LEU A 49 21.96 -9.74 3.41
N LYS A 50 22.18 -10.71 4.30
CA LYS A 50 21.10 -11.50 4.92
C LYS A 50 20.25 -10.72 5.93
N ASP A 51 20.71 -9.53 6.35
CA ASP A 51 20.04 -8.74 7.36
C ASP A 51 19.11 -7.65 6.76
N ILE A 52 18.87 -7.65 5.44
CA ILE A 52 18.04 -6.64 4.74
C ILE A 52 16.61 -6.57 5.30
N TRP A 53 16.00 -7.72 5.55
CA TRP A 53 14.64 -7.84 6.11
C TRP A 53 14.64 -8.20 7.60
N LEU A 54 15.80 -8.08 8.23
CA LEU A 54 15.91 -8.21 9.67
C LEU A 54 15.17 -7.05 10.33
N THR A 55 14.46 -7.34 11.41
CA THR A 55 13.89 -6.30 12.25
C THR A 55 14.19 -6.61 13.70
N ILE A 56 14.77 -5.62 14.37
CA ILE A 56 14.97 -5.65 15.81
C ILE A 56 13.91 -4.75 16.41
N HIS A 57 13.11 -5.31 17.31
CA HIS A 57 12.20 -4.54 18.13
C HIS A 57 12.46 -4.83 19.60
N VAL A 58 12.29 -3.79 20.42
CA VAL A 58 12.24 -3.94 21.86
C VAL A 58 10.77 -4.01 22.28
N GLU A 59 10.50 -5.04 23.06
CA GLU A 59 9.26 -5.22 23.80
C GLU A 59 9.55 -4.82 25.24
N VAL A 60 8.87 -3.78 25.72
CA VAL A 60 8.90 -3.38 27.13
C VAL A 60 7.54 -3.68 27.74
N LYS A 61 7.51 -4.57 28.74
CA LYS A 61 6.30 -4.96 29.47
C LYS A 61 6.32 -4.40 30.87
N GLY A 62 5.36 -3.55 31.21
CA GLY A 62 5.14 -3.09 32.58
C GLY A 62 4.36 -4.12 33.38
N LYS A 63 4.95 -4.69 34.43
CA LYS A 63 4.26 -5.66 35.30
C LYS A 63 3.21 -4.99 36.20
N ASN A 64 3.57 -3.86 36.81
CA ASN A 64 2.77 -3.20 37.86
C ASN A 64 2.54 -1.70 37.61
N GLY A 65 2.66 -1.22 36.38
CA GLY A 65 2.48 0.20 36.09
C GLY A 65 2.60 0.52 34.61
N ASP A 66 2.23 1.75 34.26
CA ASP A 66 2.37 2.26 32.91
C ASP A 66 3.83 2.60 32.62
N VAL A 67 4.24 2.27 31.40
CA VAL A 67 5.60 2.52 30.90
C VAL A 67 5.55 3.59 29.83
N LYS A 68 6.50 4.51 29.87
CA LYS A 68 6.70 5.55 28.86
C LYS A 68 8.10 5.44 28.27
N LEU A 69 8.19 5.38 26.94
CA LEU A 69 9.46 5.36 26.23
C LEU A 69 9.79 6.73 25.65
N LEU A 70 11.01 7.18 25.91
CA LEU A 70 11.63 8.38 25.34
C LEU A 70 12.79 7.92 24.45
N MET A 71 12.75 8.27 23.17
CA MET A 71 13.73 7.82 22.18
C MET A 71 14.64 8.98 21.77
N GLY A 72 15.92 8.69 21.56
CA GLY A 72 16.90 9.67 21.06
C GLY A 72 18.06 8.99 20.32
N HIS A 73 18.82 9.79 19.57
CA HIS A 73 19.97 9.28 18.82
C HIS A 73 21.16 8.99 19.74
N ASN A 74 21.24 9.72 20.86
CA ASN A 74 22.32 9.57 21.83
C ASN A 74 21.81 9.63 23.27
N ALA A 75 22.56 9.01 24.20
CA ALA A 75 22.20 9.00 25.62
C ALA A 75 22.15 10.42 26.20
N THR A 76 23.05 11.30 25.74
CA THR A 76 23.13 12.71 26.16
C THR A 76 21.94 13.54 25.67
N GLU A 77 21.44 13.27 24.46
CA GLU A 77 20.26 13.94 23.89
C GLU A 77 19.00 13.60 24.68
N ILE A 78 18.83 12.34 25.06
CA ILE A 78 17.70 11.89 25.86
C ILE A 78 17.73 12.56 27.24
N GLN A 79 18.90 12.67 27.84
CA GLN A 79 19.07 13.33 29.14
C GLN A 79 18.74 14.83 29.07
N GLN A 80 19.13 15.49 27.97
CA GLN A 80 18.76 16.88 27.72
C GLN A 80 17.25 17.04 27.49
N GLN A 81 16.62 16.09 26.80
CA GLN A 81 15.18 16.12 26.54
C GLN A 81 14.36 15.87 27.83
N VAL A 82 14.80 14.96 28.69
CA VAL A 82 14.18 14.71 30.01
C VAL A 82 14.26 15.93 30.92
N SER A 83 15.43 16.60 30.94
CA SER A 83 15.67 17.79 31.75
C SER A 83 15.06 19.07 31.17
N SER A 84 14.68 19.07 29.89
CA SER A 84 14.10 20.24 29.24
C SER A 84 12.77 20.65 29.88
N TRP A 85 12.52 21.96 29.95
CA TRP A 85 11.27 22.50 30.51
C TRP A 85 10.04 22.06 29.71
N HIS A 86 10.15 21.68 28.44
CA HIS A 86 9.01 21.16 27.67
C HIS A 86 8.72 19.67 27.96
N SER A 87 9.53 18.98 28.76
CA SER A 87 9.33 17.56 29.06
C SER A 87 8.02 17.28 29.81
N TRP A 88 7.52 18.21 30.62
CA TRP A 88 6.21 18.08 31.30
C TRP A 88 5.05 18.07 30.30
N MET A 89 5.17 18.81 29.20
CA MET A 89 4.15 18.88 28.14
C MET A 89 4.11 17.57 27.36
N TRP A 90 5.28 17.03 26.99
CA TRP A 90 5.39 15.71 26.38
C TRP A 90 4.91 14.58 27.31
N ARG A 91 5.19 14.66 28.62
CA ARG A 91 4.69 13.71 29.63
C ARG A 91 3.16 13.71 29.77
N ARG A 92 2.53 14.86 29.53
CA ARG A 92 1.07 15.03 29.59
C ARG A 92 0.37 14.59 28.30
N VAL A 93 1.05 14.73 27.15
CA VAL A 93 0.52 14.31 25.85
C VAL A 93 0.75 12.82 25.58
N SER A 94 1.86 12.24 26.08
CA SER A 94 2.11 10.82 25.91
C SER A 94 1.23 10.00 26.87
N SER A 95 0.29 9.26 26.29
CA SER A 95 -0.46 8.25 27.01
C SER A 95 0.50 7.13 27.40
N GLY A 96 0.53 6.78 28.69
CA GLY A 96 1.23 5.59 29.14
C GLY A 96 0.53 4.35 28.58
N SER A 97 1.32 3.32 28.25
CA SER A 97 0.82 2.03 27.83
C SER A 97 1.44 0.94 28.71
N ARG A 98 0.70 -0.14 28.93
CA ARG A 98 1.18 -1.29 29.72
C ARG A 98 2.28 -2.06 28.96
N ASP A 99 2.09 -2.22 27.66
CA ASP A 99 3.06 -2.84 26.75
C ASP A 99 3.40 -1.86 25.63
N VAL A 100 4.69 -1.74 25.31
CA VAL A 100 5.16 -0.89 24.22
C VAL A 100 6.14 -1.64 23.34
N TYR A 101 5.88 -1.58 22.03
CA TYR A 101 6.70 -2.19 20.99
C TYR A 101 7.34 -1.09 20.14
N HIS A 102 8.67 -1.01 20.15
CA HIS A 102 9.41 -0.07 19.31
C HIS A 102 10.37 -0.80 18.38
N TYR A 103 10.29 -0.46 17.09
CA TYR A 103 11.19 -0.94 16.05
C TYR A 103 12.41 -0.02 15.96
N PHE A 104 13.62 -0.57 16.02
CA PHE A 104 14.84 0.21 15.82
C PHE A 104 15.18 0.34 14.34
N ASN A 105 15.86 1.44 14.02
CA ASN A 105 16.55 1.53 12.75
C ASN A 105 17.87 0.75 12.85
N LEU A 106 18.10 -0.17 11.92
CA LEU A 106 19.30 -1.01 11.90
C LEU A 106 20.58 -0.26 11.48
N ALA A 107 20.44 0.89 10.83
CA ALA A 107 21.57 1.65 10.29
C ALA A 107 22.20 2.61 11.30
N ASN A 108 21.42 3.11 12.26
CA ASN A 108 21.86 4.14 13.21
C ASN A 108 21.85 3.62 14.64
N GLN A 109 22.76 4.14 15.47
CA GLN A 109 22.67 3.94 16.92
C GLN A 109 21.37 4.56 17.42
N THR A 110 20.64 3.80 18.23
CA THR A 110 19.38 4.25 18.83
C THR A 110 19.45 3.99 20.32
N CYS A 111 19.12 5.02 21.09
CA CYS A 111 19.02 4.93 22.53
C CYS A 111 17.57 5.21 22.93
N PHE A 112 17.14 4.60 24.03
CA PHE A 112 15.83 4.85 24.60
C PHE A 112 15.90 4.86 26.12
N CYS A 113 15.17 5.76 26.74
CA CYS A 113 14.96 5.81 28.18
C CYS A 113 13.56 5.30 28.49
N VAL A 114 13.49 4.41 29.48
CA VAL A 114 12.23 3.87 29.99
C VAL A 114 11.91 4.61 31.29
N GLU A 115 10.86 5.42 31.25
CA GLU A 115 10.26 6.03 32.44
C GLU A 115 9.14 5.11 32.94
N THR A 116 9.23 4.66 34.19
CA THR A 116 8.32 3.66 34.75
C THR A 116 7.79 4.10 36.11
N SER A 117 6.58 3.66 36.41
CA SER A 117 5.95 3.74 37.75
C SER A 117 6.10 2.44 38.56
N GLY A 118 6.53 1.34 37.92
CA GLY A 118 6.70 0.02 38.55
C GLY A 118 7.77 -0.85 37.89
N ASN A 119 7.80 -2.14 38.22
CA ASN A 119 8.74 -3.08 37.61
C ASN A 119 8.39 -3.31 36.13
N TYR A 120 9.42 -3.34 35.28
CA TYR A 120 9.28 -3.59 33.86
C TYR A 120 10.30 -4.62 33.37
N GLU A 121 9.90 -5.36 32.35
CA GLU A 121 10.73 -6.34 31.65
C GLU A 121 11.07 -5.78 30.26
N VAL A 122 12.36 -5.74 29.93
CA VAL A 122 12.85 -5.36 28.60
C VAL A 122 13.32 -6.60 27.88
N LYS A 123 12.76 -6.84 26.70
CA LYS A 123 13.14 -7.95 25.82
C LYS A 123 13.50 -7.42 24.43
N VAL A 124 14.71 -7.77 23.97
CA VAL A 124 15.16 -7.46 22.60
C VAL A 124 14.91 -8.66 21.70
N ILE A 125 13.93 -8.57 20.80
CA ILE A 125 13.58 -9.64 19.89
C ILE A 125 14.18 -9.36 18.52
N ARG A 126 15.00 -10.30 18.03
CA ARG A 126 15.50 -10.31 16.66
C ARG A 126 14.61 -11.19 15.79
N THR A 127 13.90 -10.55 14.87
CA THR A 127 13.12 -11.26 13.85
C THR A 127 13.92 -11.27 12.56
N ALA A 128 14.32 -12.44 12.10
CA ALA A 128 15.15 -12.56 10.90
C ALA A 128 14.40 -12.17 9.62
N PHE A 129 13.08 -12.39 9.58
CA PHE A 129 12.24 -12.18 8.41
C PHE A 129 10.95 -11.45 8.75
N SER A 130 10.90 -10.16 8.46
CA SER A 130 9.70 -9.36 8.66
C SER A 130 8.76 -9.44 7.46
N TRP A 131 7.74 -10.31 7.55
CA TRP A 131 6.73 -10.46 6.49
C TRP A 131 6.04 -9.14 6.12
N ARG A 132 5.90 -8.22 7.08
CA ARG A 132 5.34 -6.88 6.84
C ARG A 132 6.16 -6.06 5.84
N LEU A 133 7.48 -6.00 6.03
CA LEU A 133 8.39 -5.23 5.17
C LEU A 133 8.43 -5.81 3.76
N ILE A 134 8.45 -7.14 3.68
CA ILE A 134 8.45 -7.87 2.41
C ILE A 134 7.12 -7.71 1.69
N GLY A 135 5.99 -7.78 2.41
CA GLY A 135 4.68 -7.50 1.87
C GLY A 135 4.59 -6.09 1.27
N ILE A 136 5.12 -5.08 1.95
CA ILE A 136 5.18 -3.70 1.46
C ILE A 136 6.06 -3.59 0.21
N LEU A 137 7.25 -4.22 0.22
CA LEU A 137 8.16 -4.23 -0.91
C LEU A 137 7.54 -4.91 -2.14
N LEU A 138 6.97 -6.10 -1.97
CA LEU A 138 6.31 -6.85 -3.04
C LEU A 138 5.11 -6.09 -3.60
N PHE A 139 4.29 -5.51 -2.73
CA PHE A 139 3.16 -4.67 -3.14
C PHE A 139 3.65 -3.47 -3.96
N GLY A 140 4.69 -2.77 -3.51
CA GLY A 140 5.31 -1.68 -4.25
C GLY A 140 5.85 -2.11 -5.61
N MET A 141 6.52 -3.26 -5.69
CA MET A 141 7.04 -3.80 -6.96
C MET A 141 5.92 -4.16 -7.94
N ILE A 142 4.88 -4.87 -7.49
CA ILE A 142 3.72 -5.21 -8.33
C ILE A 142 3.04 -3.93 -8.81
N LEU A 143 2.81 -2.96 -7.92
CA LEU A 143 2.18 -1.69 -8.27
C LEU A 143 3.01 -0.91 -9.30
N PHE A 144 4.34 -0.93 -9.19
CA PHE A 144 5.23 -0.23 -10.12
C PHE A 144 5.15 -0.80 -11.54
N PHE A 145 5.19 -2.14 -11.69
CA PHE A 145 5.12 -2.80 -13.00
C PHE A 145 3.71 -2.79 -13.59
N TYR A 146 2.67 -2.95 -12.78
CA TYR A 146 1.29 -2.98 -13.25
C TYR A 146 0.66 -1.59 -13.36
N ALA A 147 1.37 -0.50 -13.04
CA ALA A 147 0.80 0.85 -13.01
C ALA A 147 0.09 1.26 -14.32
N GLU A 148 0.67 0.92 -15.47
CA GLU A 148 0.11 1.27 -16.80
C GLU A 148 -1.14 0.46 -17.14
N ASN A 149 -1.13 -0.85 -16.82
CA ASN A 149 -2.30 -1.71 -17.01
C ASN A 149 -3.42 -1.35 -16.03
N LEU A 150 -3.05 -0.99 -14.79
CA LEU A 150 -3.99 -0.65 -13.73
C LEU A 150 -4.67 0.69 -14.00
N SER A 151 -3.93 1.72 -14.43
CA SER A 151 -4.50 3.04 -14.72
C SER A 151 -5.52 3.04 -15.87
N ARG A 152 -5.36 2.13 -16.84
CA ARG A 152 -6.28 1.96 -17.98
C ARG A 152 -7.45 1.04 -17.68
N SER A 153 -7.41 0.31 -16.57
CA SER A 153 -8.48 -0.62 -16.21
C SER A 153 -9.71 0.12 -15.67
N ALA A 154 -10.89 -0.20 -16.19
CA ALA A 154 -12.15 0.38 -15.70
C ALA A 154 -12.42 -0.01 -14.24
N THR A 155 -12.00 -1.20 -13.82
CA THR A 155 -12.15 -1.69 -12.44
C THR A 155 -11.38 -0.83 -11.45
N PHE A 156 -10.17 -0.39 -11.79
CA PHE A 156 -9.40 0.53 -10.97
C PHE A 156 -10.10 1.88 -10.81
N PHE A 157 -10.68 2.42 -11.88
CA PHE A 157 -11.41 3.68 -11.80
C PHE A 157 -12.62 3.61 -10.86
N TYR A 158 -13.47 2.59 -11.01
CA TYR A 158 -14.65 2.44 -10.14
C TYR A 158 -14.27 2.15 -8.68
N SER A 159 -13.29 1.27 -8.45
CA SER A 159 -12.87 0.92 -7.09
C SER A 159 -12.19 2.08 -6.36
N SER A 160 -11.25 2.78 -7.02
CA SER A 160 -10.59 3.96 -6.44
C SER A 160 -11.56 5.12 -6.24
N GLY A 161 -12.50 5.34 -7.16
CA GLY A 161 -13.54 6.36 -7.04
C GLY A 161 -14.49 6.09 -5.87
N VAL A 162 -14.96 4.84 -5.71
CA VAL A 162 -15.78 4.43 -4.57
C VAL A 162 -15.03 4.57 -3.26
N LEU A 163 -13.77 4.14 -3.20
CA LEU A 163 -12.93 4.29 -2.01
C LEU A 163 -12.75 5.77 -1.62
N LEU A 164 -12.44 6.63 -2.60
CA LEU A 164 -12.31 8.06 -2.39
C LEU A 164 -13.62 8.69 -1.90
N GLY A 165 -14.77 8.26 -2.45
CA GLY A 165 -16.10 8.72 -2.02
C GLY A 165 -16.44 8.32 -0.58
N ILE A 166 -16.11 7.10 -0.17
CA ILE A 166 -16.29 6.62 1.21
C ILE A 166 -15.41 7.41 2.19
N VAL A 167 -14.15 7.67 1.83
CA VAL A 167 -13.24 8.46 2.67
C VAL A 167 -13.71 9.91 2.76
N ALA A 168 -14.10 10.53 1.64
CA ALA A 168 -14.55 11.91 1.59
C ALA A 168 -15.84 12.14 2.41
N SER A 169 -16.83 11.26 2.26
CA SER A 169 -18.06 11.31 3.06
C SER A 169 -17.82 11.12 4.55
N LEU A 170 -16.90 10.22 4.93
CA LEU A 170 -16.52 10.01 6.33
C LEU A 170 -15.85 11.27 6.91
N LEU A 171 -14.97 11.93 6.14
CA LEU A 171 -14.37 13.20 6.55
C LEU A 171 -15.42 14.31 6.72
N ILE A 172 -16.42 14.38 5.84
CA ILE A 172 -17.53 15.34 5.97
C ILE A 172 -18.33 15.08 7.25
N ILE A 173 -18.67 13.82 7.56
CA ILE A 173 -19.41 13.47 8.77
C ILE A 173 -18.62 13.86 10.02
N ILE A 174 -17.33 13.54 10.08
CA ILE A 174 -16.49 13.92 11.23
C ILE A 174 -16.39 15.44 11.35
N PHE A 175 -16.25 16.16 10.23
CA PHE A 175 -16.23 17.62 10.25
C PHE A 175 -17.53 18.21 10.79
N VAL A 176 -18.67 17.67 10.36
CA VAL A 176 -20.00 18.10 10.82
C VAL A 176 -20.20 17.79 12.32
N VAL A 177 -19.90 16.56 12.76
CA VAL A 177 -19.99 16.16 14.18
C VAL A 177 -19.02 16.97 15.05
N GLY A 178 -17.80 17.18 14.58
CA GLY A 178 -16.79 18.00 15.25
C GLY A 178 -17.21 19.47 15.38
N ARG A 179 -18.01 19.99 14.45
CA ARG A 179 -18.59 21.33 14.52
C ARG A 179 -19.69 21.47 15.58
N PHE A 180 -20.37 20.38 15.92
CA PHE A 180 -21.39 20.38 16.99
C PHE A 180 -20.81 20.29 18.40
N LEU A 181 -19.50 20.09 18.57
CA LEU A 181 -18.84 20.12 19.88
C LEU A 181 -18.68 21.58 20.36
N PRO A 182 -19.41 22.01 21.40
CA PRO A 182 -19.33 23.38 21.90
C PRO A 182 -18.21 23.44 22.93
N LYS A 183 -17.07 24.06 22.60
CA LYS A 183 -16.18 24.68 23.61
C LYS A 183 -15.26 25.75 22.98
N ARG A 184 -15.48 26.98 23.45
CA ARG A 184 -15.21 28.32 22.90
C ARG A 184 -13.78 28.72 22.43
N SER A 185 -12.85 27.79 22.20
CA SER A 185 -11.48 28.14 21.74
C SER A 185 -11.01 27.31 20.53
N SER A 186 -11.48 26.07 20.38
CA SER A 186 -10.97 25.16 19.34
C SER A 186 -11.49 25.47 17.92
N VAL A 187 -12.61 26.20 17.80
CA VAL A 187 -13.27 26.46 16.50
C VAL A 187 -12.45 27.38 15.59
N TYR A 188 -11.76 28.39 16.15
CA TYR A 188 -10.87 29.26 15.36
C TYR A 188 -9.57 28.54 14.94
N ALA A 189 -9.06 27.63 15.76
CA ALA A 189 -7.90 26.79 15.43
C ALA A 189 -8.21 25.79 14.30
N ILE A 190 -9.43 25.27 14.24
CA ILE A 190 -9.87 24.33 13.19
C ILE A 190 -10.16 25.06 11.87
N MET A 191 -10.69 26.29 11.93
CA MET A 191 -10.99 27.09 10.73
C MET A 191 -9.73 27.62 10.04
N VAL A 192 -8.67 27.89 10.79
CA VAL A 192 -7.30 28.14 10.26
C VAL A 192 -6.59 26.82 9.93
N GLY A 193 -7.07 25.69 10.46
CA GLY A 193 -6.36 24.42 10.49
C GLY A 193 -6.23 23.68 9.16
N GLY A 194 -7.10 23.88 8.17
CA GLY A 194 -7.00 23.19 6.87
C GLY A 194 -6.71 21.67 6.99
N TRP A 195 -5.60 21.21 6.41
CA TRP A 195 -5.13 19.82 6.47
C TRP A 195 -4.94 19.30 7.91
N SER A 196 -4.58 20.15 8.88
CA SER A 196 -4.42 19.72 10.27
C SER A 196 -5.73 19.26 10.91
N ALA A 197 -6.88 19.81 10.49
CA ALA A 197 -8.19 19.34 10.94
C ALA A 197 -8.51 17.95 10.36
N ALA A 198 -8.17 17.71 9.09
CA ALA A 198 -8.31 16.40 8.46
C ALA A 198 -7.38 15.36 9.10
N LEU A 199 -6.14 15.73 9.45
CA LEU A 199 -5.21 14.86 10.17
C LEU A 199 -5.68 14.55 11.59
N PHE A 200 -6.24 15.54 12.29
CA PHE A 200 -6.83 15.32 13.62
C PHE A 200 -8.02 14.36 13.55
N ALA A 201 -8.94 14.58 12.60
CA ALA A 201 -10.07 13.68 12.35
C ALA A 201 -9.61 12.27 11.99
N MET A 202 -8.61 12.13 11.12
CA MET A 202 -8.02 10.86 10.72
C MET A 202 -7.38 10.15 11.92
N GLN A 203 -6.63 10.88 12.74
CA GLN A 203 -5.98 10.32 13.92
C GLN A 203 -6.99 9.93 15.01
N TRP A 204 -8.04 10.73 15.21
CA TRP A 204 -9.13 10.40 16.13
C TRP A 204 -9.86 9.12 15.71
N THR A 205 -10.16 9.01 14.41
CA THR A 205 -10.82 7.84 13.83
C THR A 205 -9.94 6.61 13.96
N TYR A 206 -8.66 6.68 13.60
CA TYR A 206 -7.75 5.55 13.71
C TYR A 206 -7.68 4.96 15.13
N ARG A 207 -7.69 5.82 16.16
CA ARG A 207 -7.64 5.37 17.56
C ARG A 207 -8.94 4.71 18.03
N HIS A 208 -10.10 5.15 17.54
CA HIS A 208 -11.41 4.65 17.99
C HIS A 208 -12.09 3.71 16.97
N LEU A 209 -11.45 3.45 15.81
CA LEU A 209 -12.03 2.66 14.73
C LEU A 209 -12.36 1.24 15.18
N GLY A 210 -11.47 0.62 15.98
CA GLY A 210 -11.66 -0.73 16.48
C GLY A 210 -12.87 -0.85 17.41
N GLU A 211 -13.08 0.14 18.27
CA GLU A 211 -14.23 0.18 19.20
C GLU A 211 -15.54 0.43 18.42
N LEU A 212 -15.53 1.36 17.47
CA LEU A 212 -16.69 1.66 16.61
C LEU A 212 -17.09 0.48 15.71
N LEU A 213 -16.11 -0.22 15.12
CA LEU A 213 -16.38 -1.40 14.29
C LEU A 213 -16.84 -2.61 15.11
N ALA A 214 -16.42 -2.76 16.37
CA ALA A 214 -16.83 -3.89 17.18
C ALA A 214 -18.27 -3.76 17.69
N ASP A 215 -18.65 -2.55 18.11
CA ASP A 215 -19.90 -2.30 18.83
C ASP A 215 -21.08 -2.01 17.88
N HIS A 216 -20.83 -1.42 16.70
CA HIS A 216 -21.87 -0.96 15.76
C HIS A 216 -21.76 -1.57 14.34
N LYS A 217 -21.37 -2.85 14.24
CA LYS A 217 -21.11 -3.57 12.96
C LYS A 217 -22.16 -3.37 11.88
N MET A 218 -23.45 -3.48 12.23
CA MET A 218 -24.55 -3.38 11.25
C MET A 218 -24.71 -1.96 10.70
N TYR A 219 -24.56 -0.94 11.55
CA TYR A 219 -24.63 0.46 11.13
C TYR A 219 -23.46 0.84 10.23
N VAL A 220 -22.25 0.37 10.57
CA VAL A 220 -21.05 0.58 9.74
C VAL A 220 -21.21 -0.11 8.37
N ALA A 221 -21.73 -1.34 8.34
CA ALA A 221 -22.01 -2.05 7.10
C ALA A 221 -23.06 -1.32 6.24
N GLY A 222 -24.16 -0.86 6.85
CA GLY A 222 -25.19 -0.07 6.17
C GLY A 222 -24.66 1.26 5.61
N TYR A 223 -23.81 1.95 6.37
CA TYR A 223 -23.13 3.16 5.90
C TYR A 223 -22.23 2.88 4.69
N LEU A 224 -21.35 1.87 4.79
CA LEU A 224 -20.47 1.48 3.69
C LEU A 224 -21.25 1.08 2.43
N ALA A 225 -22.38 0.37 2.59
CA ALA A 225 -23.24 -0.02 1.49
C ALA A 225 -23.93 1.19 0.82
N THR A 226 -24.54 2.07 1.61
CA THR A 226 -25.27 3.24 1.08
C THR A 226 -24.34 4.25 0.41
N VAL A 227 -23.27 4.65 1.09
CA VAL A 227 -22.28 5.58 0.54
C VAL A 227 -21.51 4.94 -0.60
N GLY A 228 -21.15 3.67 -0.49
CA GLY A 228 -20.49 2.92 -1.56
C GLY A 228 -21.35 2.88 -2.82
N PHE A 229 -22.66 2.62 -2.68
CA PHE A 229 -23.60 2.62 -3.79
C PHE A 229 -23.77 4.01 -4.42
N VAL A 230 -23.94 5.06 -3.61
CA VAL A 230 -24.03 6.44 -4.12
C VAL A 230 -22.74 6.84 -4.84
N SER A 231 -21.58 6.53 -4.27
CA SER A 231 -20.28 6.82 -4.88
C SER A 231 -20.12 6.05 -6.20
N PHE A 232 -20.54 4.78 -6.24
CA PHE A 232 -20.52 3.97 -7.45
C PHE A 232 -21.43 4.54 -8.53
N ALA A 233 -22.65 4.97 -8.18
CA ALA A 233 -23.58 5.58 -9.12
C ALA A 233 -23.04 6.90 -9.71
N VAL A 234 -22.38 7.72 -8.89
CA VAL A 234 -21.71 8.95 -9.34
C VAL A 234 -20.55 8.62 -10.29
N CYS A 235 -19.67 7.67 -9.91
CA CYS A 235 -18.57 7.22 -10.77
C CYS A 235 -19.06 6.58 -12.07
N TYR A 236 -20.15 5.82 -12.03
CA TYR A 236 -20.78 5.22 -13.20
C TYR A 236 -21.31 6.27 -14.18
N ARG A 237 -21.90 7.35 -13.65
CA ARG A 237 -22.37 8.48 -14.45
C ARG A 237 -21.22 9.28 -15.08
N LEU A 238 -20.10 9.44 -14.37
CA LEU A 238 -18.92 10.14 -14.87
C LEU A 238 -18.20 9.34 -15.97
N GLY A 239 -18.26 8.02 -15.91
CA GLY A 239 -17.59 7.11 -16.84
C GLY A 239 -16.07 7.03 -16.60
N PRO A 240 -15.40 6.00 -17.15
CA PRO A 240 -13.96 5.83 -17.03
C PRO A 240 -13.19 6.92 -17.78
N VAL A 241 -11.99 7.24 -17.30
CA VAL A 241 -11.14 8.29 -17.87
C VAL A 241 -10.65 7.87 -19.26
N THR A 242 -11.01 8.63 -20.29
CA THR A 242 -10.59 8.40 -21.68
C THR A 242 -9.46 9.32 -22.13
N ASN A 243 -9.25 10.44 -21.43
CA ASN A 243 -8.21 11.42 -21.80
C ASN A 243 -6.80 10.88 -21.51
N GLU A 244 -5.98 10.74 -22.57
CA GLU A 244 -4.59 10.26 -22.46
C GLU A 244 -3.75 11.08 -21.47
N ARG A 245 -3.92 12.40 -21.42
CA ARG A 245 -3.24 13.26 -20.44
C ARG A 245 -3.54 12.83 -19.00
N SER A 246 -4.81 12.53 -18.71
CA SER A 246 -5.22 12.12 -17.36
C SER A 246 -4.77 10.70 -17.04
N LEU A 247 -4.77 9.80 -18.04
CA LEU A 247 -4.23 8.45 -17.90
C LEU A 247 -2.74 8.47 -17.56
N HIS A 248 -1.95 9.31 -18.25
CA HIS A 248 -0.55 9.50 -17.88
C HIS A 248 -0.42 9.99 -16.44
N ILE A 249 -1.14 11.04 -16.03
CA ILE A 249 -1.10 11.54 -14.63
C ILE A 249 -1.41 10.42 -13.63
N MET A 250 -2.42 9.58 -13.89
CA MET A 250 -2.74 8.43 -13.04
C MET A 250 -1.60 7.40 -13.00
N THR A 251 -0.97 7.10 -14.12
CA THR A 251 0.21 6.22 -14.17
C THR A 251 1.39 6.79 -13.36
N TRP A 252 1.72 8.08 -13.54
CA TRP A 252 2.82 8.72 -12.80
C TRP A 252 2.55 8.74 -11.29
N THR A 253 1.31 9.01 -10.88
CA THR A 253 0.94 9.02 -9.45
C THR A 253 1.00 7.62 -8.83
N LEU A 254 0.52 6.60 -9.53
CA LEU A 254 0.65 5.20 -9.10
C LEU A 254 2.11 4.77 -8.99
N GLN A 255 2.96 5.19 -9.93
CA GLN A 255 4.39 4.88 -9.90
C GLN A 255 5.13 5.61 -8.79
N LEU A 256 4.82 6.88 -8.55
CA LEU A 256 5.38 7.63 -7.42
C LEU A 256 4.98 6.98 -6.09
N LEU A 257 3.71 6.56 -5.97
CA LEU A 257 3.22 5.83 -4.81
C LEU A 257 3.92 4.47 -4.65
N ALA A 258 4.14 3.76 -5.76
CA ALA A 258 4.86 2.49 -5.76
C ALA A 258 6.32 2.66 -5.30
N LEU A 259 7.03 3.69 -5.78
CA LEU A 259 8.39 4.02 -5.34
C LEU A 259 8.43 4.36 -3.85
N LEU A 260 7.41 5.04 -3.31
CA LEU A 260 7.29 5.29 -1.89
C LEU A 260 7.16 3.97 -1.10
N PHE A 261 6.34 3.03 -1.56
CA PHE A 261 6.24 1.71 -0.92
C PHE A 261 7.54 0.92 -1.00
N ILE A 262 8.21 0.91 -2.16
CA ILE A 262 9.53 0.28 -2.31
C ILE A 262 10.54 0.90 -1.33
N TYR A 263 10.53 2.22 -1.18
CA TYR A 263 11.41 2.92 -0.25
C TYR A 263 11.15 2.50 1.22
N ASN A 264 9.89 2.38 1.59
CA ASN A 264 9.48 1.96 2.93
C ASN A 264 9.54 0.43 3.15
N GLY A 265 9.87 -0.35 2.12
CA GLY A 265 9.97 -1.81 2.18
C GLY A 265 11.22 -2.32 2.91
N THR A 266 12.19 -1.44 3.21
CA THR A 266 13.43 -1.80 3.93
C THR A 266 13.77 -0.77 5.01
N GLN A 267 14.37 -1.23 6.11
CA GLN A 267 14.78 -0.34 7.21
C GLN A 267 16.08 0.44 6.93
N ILE A 268 16.90 -0.06 6.00
CA ILE A 268 18.21 0.51 5.67
C ILE A 268 18.05 1.50 4.53
N SER A 269 18.30 2.79 4.79
CA SER A 269 18.13 3.87 3.82
C SER A 269 18.97 3.66 2.55
N THR A 270 20.23 3.23 2.67
CA THR A 270 21.12 3.01 1.52
C THR A 270 20.59 1.97 0.54
N ILE A 271 20.09 0.84 1.06
CA ILE A 271 19.56 -0.26 0.23
C ILE A 271 18.23 0.16 -0.39
N SER A 272 17.40 0.84 0.40
CA SER A 272 16.13 1.42 -0.06
C SER A 272 16.32 2.33 -1.28
N PHE A 273 17.25 3.28 -1.20
CA PHE A 273 17.58 4.15 -2.34
C PHE A 273 18.13 3.37 -3.53
N ALA A 274 19.01 2.38 -3.30
CA ALA A 274 19.53 1.55 -4.37
C ALA A 274 18.42 0.78 -5.10
N MET A 275 17.46 0.20 -4.37
CA MET A 275 16.31 -0.49 -4.97
C MET A 275 15.42 0.46 -5.78
N VAL A 276 15.18 1.67 -5.29
CA VAL A 276 14.45 2.71 -6.04
C VAL A 276 15.18 3.07 -7.34
N LEU A 277 16.50 3.28 -7.28
CA LEU A 277 17.30 3.57 -8.47
C LEU A 277 17.29 2.40 -9.46
N VAL A 278 17.37 1.17 -8.99
CA VAL A 278 17.25 -0.03 -9.82
C VAL A 278 15.87 -0.12 -10.48
N ALA A 279 14.78 0.14 -9.75
CA ALA A 279 13.43 0.13 -10.32
C ALA A 279 13.26 1.20 -11.41
N ILE A 280 13.79 2.41 -11.19
CA ILE A 280 13.80 3.48 -12.19
C ILE A 280 14.66 3.09 -13.39
N ALA A 281 15.86 2.56 -13.15
CA ALA A 281 16.78 2.13 -14.20
C ALA A 281 16.19 0.99 -15.03
N MET A 282 15.53 0.01 -14.42
CA MET A 282 14.82 -1.08 -15.12
C MET A 282 13.77 -0.52 -16.08
N ARG A 283 12.99 0.48 -15.63
CA ARG A 283 12.02 1.13 -16.52
C ARG A 283 12.69 1.94 -17.62
N LEU A 284 13.77 2.65 -17.30
CA LEU A 284 14.51 3.45 -18.27
C LEU A 284 15.25 2.57 -19.30
N LEU A 285 15.62 1.33 -18.92
CA LEU A 285 16.22 0.31 -19.79
C LEU A 285 15.19 -0.44 -20.64
N HIS A 286 13.93 -0.53 -20.20
CA HIS A 286 12.88 -1.16 -21.01
C HIS A 286 12.66 -0.44 -22.35
N TYR A 287 12.76 0.90 -22.37
CA TYR A 287 12.66 1.72 -23.59
C TYR A 287 13.78 1.50 -24.63
N PRO A 288 15.09 1.48 -24.28
CA PRO A 288 16.16 1.19 -25.23
C PRO A 288 16.26 -0.29 -25.58
N VAL A 289 15.94 -1.23 -24.67
CA VAL A 289 15.92 -2.67 -25.00
C VAL A 289 14.85 -2.96 -26.04
N SER A 290 13.64 -2.40 -25.90
CA SER A 290 12.61 -2.51 -26.94
C SER A 290 13.07 -1.91 -28.28
N ALA A 291 13.77 -0.77 -28.27
CA ALA A 291 14.36 -0.19 -29.48
C ALA A 291 15.43 -1.09 -30.12
N VAL A 292 16.32 -1.69 -29.33
CA VAL A 292 17.35 -2.63 -29.83
C VAL A 292 16.70 -3.90 -30.39
N THR A 293 15.70 -4.47 -29.70
CA THR A 293 14.97 -5.64 -30.24
C THR A 293 14.22 -5.31 -31.53
N TRP A 294 13.72 -4.08 -31.67
CA TRP A 294 13.09 -3.64 -32.92
C TRP A 294 14.12 -3.51 -34.04
N VAL A 295 15.30 -2.95 -33.76
CA VAL A 295 16.40 -2.88 -34.74
C VAL A 295 16.88 -4.28 -35.13
N CYS A 296 17.03 -5.21 -34.18
CA CYS A 296 17.39 -6.61 -34.48
C CYS A 296 16.31 -7.31 -35.33
N ARG A 297 15.02 -7.19 -34.97
CA ARG A 297 13.93 -7.74 -35.79
C ARG A 297 13.85 -7.11 -37.18
N PHE A 298 14.17 -5.83 -37.30
CA PHE A 298 14.24 -5.15 -38.58
C PHE A 298 15.43 -5.62 -39.41
N ALA A 299 16.58 -5.85 -38.79
CA ALA A 299 17.73 -6.46 -39.45
C ALA A 299 17.42 -7.88 -39.96
N ASP A 300 16.80 -8.72 -39.12
CA ASP A 300 16.35 -10.07 -39.49
C ASP A 300 15.32 -10.03 -40.65
N PHE A 301 14.45 -9.02 -40.67
CA PHE A 301 13.50 -8.78 -41.77
C PHE A 301 14.22 -8.41 -43.07
N VAL A 302 15.20 -7.50 -43.03
CA VAL A 302 16.01 -7.11 -44.21
C VAL A 302 16.84 -8.30 -44.72
N GLU A 303 17.27 -9.19 -43.82
CA GLU A 303 18.01 -10.42 -44.14
C GLU A 303 17.09 -11.56 -44.67
N GLY A 304 15.76 -11.35 -44.68
CA GLY A 304 14.80 -12.29 -45.27
C GLY A 304 14.32 -13.39 -44.31
N SER A 305 14.49 -13.20 -43.00
CA SER A 305 13.98 -14.14 -42.01
C SER A 305 12.43 -14.17 -41.98
N PRO A 306 11.80 -15.31 -41.65
CA PRO A 306 10.34 -15.40 -41.55
C PRO A 306 9.81 -14.42 -40.49
N HIS A 307 9.03 -13.43 -40.92
CA HIS A 307 8.47 -12.38 -40.07
C HIS A 307 7.10 -12.74 -39.49
N LEU A 308 6.50 -13.84 -39.97
CA LEU A 308 5.25 -14.41 -39.50
C LEU A 308 5.54 -15.45 -38.43
N SER A 309 4.76 -15.45 -37.36
CA SER A 309 4.81 -16.52 -36.38
C SER A 309 4.29 -17.84 -36.99
N PRO A 310 4.75 -19.01 -36.50
CA PRO A 310 4.21 -20.30 -36.94
C PRO A 310 2.69 -20.42 -36.76
N GLN A 311 2.14 -19.73 -35.75
CA GLN A 311 0.70 -19.65 -35.52
C GLN A 311 -0.03 -18.83 -36.59
N GLU A 312 0.47 -17.65 -36.96
CA GLU A 312 -0.11 -16.87 -38.06
C GLU A 312 -0.02 -17.60 -39.40
N MET A 313 1.09 -18.30 -39.66
CA MET A 313 1.22 -19.16 -40.84
C MET A 313 0.19 -20.31 -40.81
N SER A 314 -0.02 -20.94 -39.65
CA SER A 314 -1.02 -22.01 -39.51
C SER A 314 -2.47 -21.51 -39.68
N LEU A 315 -2.80 -20.36 -39.09
CA LEU A 315 -4.12 -19.72 -39.22
C LEU A 315 -4.38 -19.28 -40.65
N HIS A 316 -3.40 -18.66 -41.31
CA HIS A 316 -3.52 -18.28 -42.72
C HIS A 316 -3.63 -19.52 -43.62
N SER A 317 -2.84 -20.57 -43.36
CA SER A 317 -2.98 -21.82 -44.10
C SER A 317 -4.35 -22.44 -43.89
N GLN A 318 -4.93 -22.38 -42.70
CA GLN A 318 -6.25 -22.93 -42.40
C GLN A 318 -7.38 -22.08 -43.02
N GLN A 319 -7.22 -20.76 -43.04
CA GLN A 319 -8.18 -19.81 -43.63
C GLN A 319 -8.24 -19.91 -45.17
N TYR A 320 -7.12 -20.25 -45.83
CA TYR A 320 -6.98 -20.23 -47.29
C TYR A 320 -6.66 -21.59 -47.93
N SER A 321 -6.71 -22.69 -47.18
CA SER A 321 -6.43 -24.05 -47.70
C SER A 321 -7.61 -24.68 -48.44
N HIS A 322 -8.83 -24.16 -48.26
CA HIS A 322 -10.04 -24.77 -48.81
C HIS A 322 -10.93 -23.86 -49.69
N PRO A 323 -10.40 -23.03 -50.63
CA PRO A 323 -11.28 -22.32 -51.58
C PRO A 323 -12.01 -23.25 -52.55
N TRP A 324 -11.38 -24.34 -53.01
CA TRP A 324 -11.92 -25.22 -54.06
C TRP A 324 -12.96 -26.23 -53.55
N GLU A 325 -12.91 -26.62 -52.27
CA GLU A 325 -13.93 -27.51 -51.69
C GLU A 325 -15.32 -26.86 -51.60
N LEU A 326 -15.38 -25.52 -51.42
CA LEU A 326 -16.63 -24.77 -51.43
C LEU A 326 -17.20 -24.56 -52.84
N GLU A 327 -16.34 -24.47 -53.87
CA GLU A 327 -16.78 -24.43 -55.27
C GLU A 327 -17.38 -25.77 -55.70
N ASP A 328 -16.77 -26.88 -55.29
CA ASP A 328 -17.30 -28.23 -55.56
C ASP A 328 -18.63 -28.48 -54.83
N GLU A 329 -18.78 -28.07 -53.56
CA GLU A 329 -20.06 -28.16 -52.84
C GLU A 329 -21.15 -27.26 -53.46
N TRP A 330 -20.81 -26.04 -53.87
CA TRP A 330 -21.75 -25.12 -54.52
C TRP A 330 -22.19 -25.63 -55.90
N TYR A 331 -21.27 -26.18 -56.69
CA TYR A 331 -21.57 -26.75 -58.01
C TYR A 331 -22.44 -28.00 -57.90
N ASN A 332 -22.20 -28.86 -56.90
CA ASN A 332 -23.04 -30.04 -56.64
C ASN A 332 -24.43 -29.65 -56.10
N SER A 333 -24.52 -28.65 -55.23
CA SER A 333 -25.79 -28.11 -54.73
C SER A 333 -26.69 -27.57 -55.84
N PHE A 334 -26.15 -26.92 -56.87
CA PHE A 334 -26.94 -26.43 -58.00
C PHE A 334 -27.46 -27.57 -58.91
N ASN A 335 -26.71 -28.67 -59.02
CA ASN A 335 -27.09 -29.77 -59.91
C ASN A 335 -28.02 -30.81 -59.24
N GLU A 336 -28.11 -30.82 -57.90
CA GLU A 336 -29.10 -31.65 -57.18
C GLU A 336 -30.53 -31.09 -57.35
N ASP A 337 -30.69 -29.76 -57.36
CA ASP A 337 -32.01 -29.11 -57.51
C ASP A 337 -32.61 -29.26 -58.93
N GLU A 338 -31.79 -29.27 -59.98
CA GLU A 338 -32.27 -29.49 -61.36
C GLU A 338 -32.71 -30.95 -61.62
N GLY A 339 -32.11 -31.92 -60.92
CA GLY A 339 -32.46 -33.33 -61.05
C GLY A 339 -33.80 -33.70 -60.40
N GLU A 340 -34.17 -33.03 -59.30
CA GLU A 340 -35.45 -33.27 -58.62
C GLU A 340 -36.64 -32.66 -59.36
N GLU A 341 -36.51 -31.48 -59.97
CA GLU A 341 -37.59 -30.87 -60.77
C GLU A 341 -37.91 -31.70 -62.03
N GLU A 342 -36.90 -32.27 -62.69
CA GLU A 342 -37.08 -33.12 -63.87
C GLU A 342 -37.71 -34.48 -63.50
N ALA A 343 -37.36 -35.04 -62.34
CA ALA A 343 -37.98 -36.26 -61.81
C ALA A 343 -39.45 -36.06 -61.41
N ILE A 344 -39.80 -34.94 -60.78
CA ILE A 344 -41.17 -34.59 -60.38
C ILE A 344 -42.05 -34.31 -61.61
N SER A 345 -41.53 -33.61 -62.61
CA SER A 345 -42.22 -33.36 -63.89
C SER A 345 -42.54 -34.66 -64.65
N ASN A 346 -41.58 -35.59 -64.70
CA ASN A 346 -41.77 -36.89 -65.34
C ASN A 346 -42.74 -37.79 -64.56
N HIS A 347 -42.75 -37.75 -63.23
CA HIS A 347 -43.68 -38.52 -62.40
C HIS A 347 -45.12 -37.97 -62.46
N LEU A 348 -45.30 -36.65 -62.57
CA LEU A 348 -46.60 -35.99 -62.79
C LEU A 348 -47.17 -36.31 -64.18
N ASN A 349 -46.33 -36.30 -65.22
CA ASN A 349 -46.74 -36.69 -66.58
C ASN A 349 -47.12 -38.17 -66.69
N HIS A 350 -46.48 -39.06 -65.91
CA HIS A 350 -46.82 -40.49 -65.92
C HIS A 350 -48.12 -40.81 -65.15
N SER A 351 -48.44 -40.06 -64.06
CA SER A 351 -49.71 -40.19 -63.34
C SER A 351 -50.91 -39.57 -64.09
N ALA A 352 -50.69 -38.54 -64.91
CA ALA A 352 -51.74 -37.96 -65.75
C ALA A 352 -52.13 -38.82 -66.97
N ARG A 353 -51.43 -39.95 -67.19
CA ARG A 353 -51.61 -40.86 -68.35
C ARG A 353 -52.12 -42.25 -67.96
N GLN A 354 -52.90 -42.37 -66.89
CA GLN A 354 -53.76 -43.54 -66.68
C GLN A 354 -55.20 -43.20 -67.09
N PRO A 355 -55.70 -43.71 -68.22
CA PRO A 355 -57.13 -43.71 -68.50
C PRO A 355 -57.82 -44.77 -67.63
N ASN A 356 -58.98 -44.43 -67.07
CA ASN A 356 -59.97 -45.39 -66.60
C ASN A 356 -60.10 -46.53 -67.62
N GLN A 357 -59.72 -47.75 -67.22
CA GLN A 357 -60.32 -48.97 -67.73
C GLN A 357 -61.37 -49.40 -66.71
N ASP A 358 -62.59 -49.59 -67.21
CA ASP A 358 -63.69 -50.27 -66.52
C ASP A 358 -63.32 -51.68 -66.06
#